data_AF-A0A9N9PLV6-F1
#
_entry.id   AF-A0A9N9PLV6-F1
#
_cell.length_a   1.000
_cell.length_b   1.000
_cell.length_c   1.000
_cell.angle_alpha   90.00
_cell.angle_beta   90.00
_cell.angle_gamma   90.00
#
_symmetry.space_group_name_H-M   'P 1'
#
loop_
_entity.id
_entity.type
_entity.pdbx_description
1 polymer ?
#
loop_
_entity_poly.entity_id
_entity_poly.type
_entity_poly.pdbx_seq_one_letter_code
_entity_poly.pdbx_strand_id
1 'polypeptide(L)'
;KQAKKDRSRYDKSDITYVDELTKSYMNQGDFVNSAYIKALAFIEKNYNYYNILQDVLKRIANSIYGQFGNQYSIICDYEVSASVTAFARNYITMATEYMKNKEISELIKEKKFIWKYTDTDSIFFSLSPIMINEIIKKYESQLLDENVNEEDFSKIIYDIRKEIVLVSYEE
;
A
#
# COMPACT_ATOMS: atom_id res chain seq x y z
N LYS A 1 -18.42 20.76 17.79
CA LYS A 1 -17.47 19.98 18.63
C LYS A 1 -18.08 18.61 18.91
N GLN A 2 -17.93 17.59 18.06
CA GLN A 2 -18.19 16.18 18.41
C GLN A 2 -17.79 15.23 17.25
N ALA A 3 -16.53 15.29 16.78
CA ALA A 3 -16.06 14.40 15.71
C ALA A 3 -14.54 14.18 15.79
N LYS A 4 -14.04 13.84 16.99
CA LYS A 4 -12.59 13.64 17.23
C LYS A 4 -12.23 12.52 18.22
N LYS A 5 -13.12 11.58 18.46
CA LYS A 5 -12.80 10.33 19.17
C LYS A 5 -13.29 9.17 18.32
N ASP A 6 -12.59 8.05 18.37
CA ASP A 6 -12.80 6.80 17.60
C ASP A 6 -11.93 6.61 16.34
N ARG A 7 -10.77 7.29 16.30
CA ARG A 7 -9.60 6.80 15.54
C ARG A 7 -8.52 6.32 16.50
N SER A 8 -8.72 5.14 17.09
CA SER A 8 -7.67 4.22 17.56
C SER A 8 -8.28 3.20 18.51
N ARG A 9 -8.44 1.95 18.06
CA ARG A 9 -8.45 0.77 18.95
C ARG A 9 -8.30 -0.49 18.09
N TYR A 10 -7.12 -0.68 17.55
CA TYR A 10 -6.54 -2.02 17.65
C TYR A 10 -5.98 -2.07 19.06
N ASP A 11 -6.64 -2.83 19.93
CA ASP A 11 -6.20 -2.97 21.30
C ASP A 11 -4.91 -3.80 21.30
N LYS A 12 -3.83 -3.23 21.86
CA LYS A 12 -2.55 -3.94 22.00
C LYS A 12 -2.69 -5.23 22.84
N SER A 13 -3.82 -5.39 23.53
CA SER A 13 -4.18 -6.58 24.29
C SER A 13 -4.35 -7.84 23.41
N ASP A 14 -4.83 -7.73 22.16
CA ASP A 14 -5.11 -8.91 21.32
C ASP A 14 -3.85 -9.61 20.81
N ILE A 15 -2.80 -8.84 20.49
CA ILE A 15 -1.50 -9.39 20.06
C ILE A 15 -0.72 -9.94 21.27
N THR A 16 -0.85 -9.27 22.42
CA THR A 16 -0.19 -9.71 23.67
C THR A 16 -0.82 -11.01 24.20
N TYR A 17 -2.13 -11.19 24.06
CA TYR A 17 -2.84 -12.40 24.47
C TYR A 17 -2.38 -13.64 23.70
N VAL A 18 -2.17 -13.50 22.38
CA VAL A 18 -1.67 -14.60 21.53
C VAL A 18 -0.23 -14.97 21.90
N ASP A 19 0.62 -13.98 22.22
CA ASP A 19 2.03 -14.20 22.56
C ASP A 19 2.21 -14.84 23.95
N GLU A 20 1.37 -14.48 24.93
CA GLU A 20 1.34 -15.08 26.27
C GLU A 20 0.78 -16.51 26.26
N LEU A 21 -0.27 -16.79 25.46
CA LEU A 21 -0.78 -18.15 25.23
C LEU A 21 0.24 -19.02 24.49
N THR A 22 1.02 -18.46 23.57
CA THR A 22 2.04 -19.25 22.86
C THR A 22 3.17 -19.66 23.82
N LYS A 23 3.59 -18.76 24.72
CA LYS A 23 4.66 -19.03 25.71
C LYS A 23 4.23 -19.96 26.85
N SER A 24 2.98 -19.90 27.31
CA SER A 24 2.49 -20.74 28.41
C SER A 24 2.28 -22.22 28.02
N TYR A 25 2.04 -22.52 26.74
CA TYR A 25 1.61 -23.86 26.32
C TYR A 25 2.68 -24.70 25.63
N MET A 26 3.87 -24.14 25.34
CA MET A 26 5.02 -24.81 24.70
C MET A 26 5.52 -26.10 25.39
N ASN A 27 4.94 -26.52 26.52
CA ASN A 27 5.27 -27.76 27.23
C ASN A 27 4.37 -28.97 26.89
N GLN A 28 3.41 -28.89 25.95
CA GLN A 28 2.61 -30.04 25.49
C GLN A 28 2.34 -29.98 23.97
N GLY A 29 3.21 -30.63 23.19
CA GLY A 29 3.36 -30.43 21.73
C GLY A 29 2.10 -30.60 20.85
N ASP A 30 1.16 -31.48 21.20
CA ASP A 30 0.00 -31.75 20.34
C ASP A 30 -1.17 -30.76 20.54
N PHE A 31 -1.36 -30.24 21.77
CA PHE A 31 -2.40 -29.26 22.05
C PHE A 31 -2.06 -27.89 21.45
N VAL A 32 -0.78 -27.48 21.54
CA VAL A 32 -0.26 -26.21 21.00
C VAL A 32 -0.48 -26.10 19.51
N ASN A 33 -0.19 -27.17 18.76
CA ASN A 33 -0.35 -27.17 17.31
C ASN A 33 -1.84 -26.99 16.93
N SER A 34 -2.75 -27.65 17.67
CA SER A 34 -4.19 -27.52 17.44
C SER A 34 -4.75 -26.12 17.77
N ALA A 35 -4.26 -25.47 18.83
CA ALA A 35 -4.66 -24.12 19.22
C ALA A 35 -4.10 -23.08 18.25
N TYR A 36 -2.84 -23.23 17.85
CA TYR A 36 -2.18 -22.39 16.84
C TYR A 36 -2.89 -22.45 15.49
N ILE A 37 -3.23 -23.65 14.99
CA ILE A 37 -3.97 -23.83 13.74
C ILE A 37 -5.36 -23.15 13.81
N LYS A 38 -6.06 -23.27 14.95
CA LYS A 38 -7.36 -22.60 15.14
C LYS A 38 -7.23 -21.08 15.18
N ALA A 39 -6.17 -20.55 15.82
CA ALA A 39 -5.90 -19.13 15.85
C ALA A 39 -5.57 -18.57 14.46
N LEU A 40 -4.73 -19.28 13.69
CA LEU A 40 -4.45 -18.94 12.30
C LEU A 40 -5.71 -18.95 11.45
N ALA A 41 -6.52 -20.01 11.54
CA ALA A 41 -7.78 -20.11 10.79
C ALA A 41 -8.76 -18.98 11.17
N PHE A 42 -8.80 -18.58 12.45
CA PHE A 42 -9.60 -17.44 12.90
C PHE A 42 -9.07 -16.12 12.31
N ILE A 43 -7.77 -15.87 12.39
CA ILE A 43 -7.13 -14.67 11.84
C ILE A 43 -7.37 -14.60 10.33
N GLU A 44 -7.11 -15.69 9.61
CA GLU A 44 -7.31 -15.80 8.17
C GLU A 44 -8.76 -15.57 7.78
N LYS A 45 -9.72 -16.17 8.50
CA LYS A 45 -11.15 -15.95 8.25
C LYS A 45 -11.55 -14.48 8.45
N ASN A 46 -11.07 -13.84 9.50
CA ASN A 46 -11.36 -12.43 9.75
C ASN A 46 -10.69 -11.53 8.71
N TYR A 47 -9.43 -11.80 8.38
CA TYR A 47 -8.72 -11.10 7.31
C TYR A 47 -9.48 -11.20 5.98
N ASN A 48 -9.87 -12.41 5.58
CA ASN A 48 -10.63 -12.64 4.36
C ASN A 48 -11.97 -11.91 4.38
N TYR A 49 -12.69 -11.95 5.50
CA TYR A 49 -13.95 -11.22 5.64
C TYR A 49 -13.78 -9.72 5.42
N TYR A 50 -12.82 -9.09 6.12
CA TYR A 50 -12.59 -7.65 5.99
C TYR A 50 -12.02 -7.26 4.63
N ASN A 51 -11.17 -8.10 4.04
CA ASN A 51 -10.65 -7.87 2.69
C ASN A 51 -11.78 -7.92 1.64
N ILE A 52 -12.67 -8.92 1.74
CA ILE A 52 -13.87 -8.99 0.88
C ILE A 52 -14.77 -7.77 1.09
N LEU A 53 -15.02 -7.38 2.35
CA LEU A 53 -15.85 -6.22 2.64
C LEU A 53 -15.26 -4.94 2.04
N GLN A 54 -13.95 -4.72 2.22
CA GLN A 54 -13.22 -3.60 1.60
C GLN A 54 -13.38 -3.62 0.07
N ASP A 55 -13.19 -4.77 -0.56
CA ASP A 55 -13.29 -4.91 -2.02
C ASP A 55 -14.70 -4.62 -2.53
N VAL A 56 -15.74 -5.11 -1.84
CA VAL A 56 -17.14 -4.83 -2.16
C VAL A 56 -17.43 -3.34 -2.04
N LEU A 57 -17.04 -2.71 -0.93
CA LEU A 57 -17.24 -1.28 -0.72
C LEU A 57 -16.51 -0.44 -1.76
N LYS A 58 -15.27 -0.80 -2.13
CA LYS A 58 -14.51 -0.14 -3.18
C LYS A 58 -15.20 -0.25 -4.54
N ARG A 59 -15.72 -1.43 -4.89
CA ARG A 59 -16.47 -1.63 -6.15
C ARG A 59 -17.75 -0.81 -6.19
N ILE A 60 -18.47 -0.74 -5.08
CA ILE A 60 -19.68 0.10 -4.96
C ILE A 60 -19.31 1.58 -5.11
N ALA A 61 -18.26 2.06 -4.43
CA ALA A 61 -17.83 3.45 -4.55
C ALA A 61 -17.43 3.81 -5.99
N ASN A 62 -16.66 2.96 -6.66
CA ASN A 62 -16.25 3.18 -8.05
C ASN A 62 -17.43 3.09 -9.02
N SER A 63 -18.47 2.29 -8.72
CA SER A 63 -19.64 2.19 -9.59
C SER A 63 -20.50 3.44 -9.52
N ILE A 64 -20.63 4.09 -8.35
CA ILE A 64 -21.41 5.33 -8.17
C ILE A 64 -20.93 6.41 -9.15
N TYR A 65 -19.62 6.61 -9.27
CA TYR A 65 -19.06 7.57 -10.25
C TYR A 65 -19.50 7.24 -11.68
N GLY A 66 -19.40 5.97 -12.09
CA GLY A 66 -19.84 5.54 -13.42
C GLY A 66 -21.35 5.68 -13.63
N GLN A 67 -22.15 5.53 -12.58
CA GLN A 67 -23.60 5.70 -12.63
C GLN A 67 -24.02 7.16 -12.84
N PHE A 68 -23.29 8.14 -12.30
CA PHE A 68 -23.57 9.56 -12.57
C PHE A 68 -23.45 9.92 -14.06
N GLY A 69 -22.57 9.25 -14.80
CA GLY A 69 -22.40 9.46 -16.26
C GLY A 69 -23.29 8.58 -17.15
N ASN A 70 -24.12 7.71 -16.58
CA ASN A 70 -24.93 6.75 -17.34
C ASN A 70 -26.38 7.26 -17.46
N GLN A 71 -26.82 7.61 -18.68
CA GLN A 71 -28.19 8.11 -18.96
C GLN A 71 -29.32 7.21 -18.48
N TYR A 72 -29.07 5.91 -18.31
CA TYR A 72 -30.08 4.95 -17.86
C TYR A 72 -30.08 4.76 -16.33
N SER A 73 -29.20 5.43 -15.60
CA SER A 73 -29.13 5.35 -14.14
C SER A 73 -30.16 6.26 -13.48
N ILE A 74 -30.72 5.79 -12.35
CA ILE A 74 -31.65 6.59 -11.54
C ILE A 74 -30.93 7.81 -10.91
N ILE A 75 -29.62 7.71 -10.71
CA ILE A 75 -28.79 8.77 -10.14
C ILE A 75 -27.99 9.53 -11.20
N CYS A 76 -28.37 9.42 -12.48
CA CYS A 76 -27.66 10.09 -13.57
C CYS A 76 -27.66 11.60 -13.36
N ASP A 77 -26.45 12.18 -13.33
CA ASP A 77 -26.21 13.61 -13.27
C ASP A 77 -24.88 13.91 -13.98
N TYR A 78 -24.98 14.42 -15.20
CA TYR A 78 -23.82 14.71 -16.04
C TYR A 78 -22.97 15.85 -15.49
N GLU A 79 -23.57 16.82 -14.80
CA GLU A 79 -22.84 17.94 -14.21
C GLU A 79 -21.98 17.46 -13.05
N VAL A 80 -22.53 16.57 -12.20
CA VAL A 80 -21.78 15.92 -11.13
C VAL A 80 -20.66 15.05 -11.71
N SER A 81 -20.95 14.21 -12.70
CA SER A 81 -19.94 13.36 -13.35
C SER A 81 -18.79 14.19 -13.92
N ALA A 82 -19.11 15.21 -14.71
CA ALA A 82 -18.12 16.11 -15.31
C ALA A 82 -17.30 16.88 -14.26
N SER A 83 -17.94 17.34 -13.19
CA SER A 83 -17.28 18.05 -12.09
C SER A 83 -16.28 17.16 -11.35
N VAL A 84 -16.66 15.90 -11.07
CA VAL A 84 -15.76 14.92 -10.45
C VAL A 84 -14.56 14.63 -11.36
N THR A 85 -14.79 14.41 -12.66
CA THR A 85 -13.70 14.20 -13.63
C THR A 85 -12.77 15.41 -13.69
N ALA A 86 -13.31 16.63 -13.77
CA ALA A 86 -12.53 17.85 -13.85
C ALA A 86 -11.70 18.06 -12.58
N PHE A 87 -12.30 17.83 -11.41
CA PHE A 87 -11.62 17.91 -10.12
C PHE A 87 -10.47 16.90 -10.02
N ALA A 88 -10.72 15.63 -10.30
CA ALA A 88 -9.69 14.59 -10.24
C ALA A 88 -8.54 14.87 -11.21
N ARG A 89 -8.85 15.31 -12.43
CA ARG A 89 -7.85 15.68 -13.44
C ARG A 89 -7.02 16.88 -13.02
N ASN A 90 -7.64 17.89 -12.41
CA ASN A 90 -6.93 19.04 -11.89
C ASN A 90 -5.98 18.60 -10.77
N TYR A 91 -6.47 17.80 -9.82
CA TYR A 91 -5.67 17.31 -8.70
C TYR A 91 -4.46 16.48 -9.16
N ILE A 92 -4.63 15.54 -10.09
CA ILE A 92 -3.51 14.72 -10.59
C ILE A 92 -2.50 15.57 -11.38
N THR A 93 -2.97 16.61 -12.07
CA THR A 93 -2.11 17.56 -12.78
C THR A 93 -1.29 18.37 -11.78
N MET A 94 -1.94 18.92 -10.75
CA MET A 94 -1.26 19.65 -9.67
C MET A 94 -0.23 18.77 -8.97
N ALA A 95 -0.58 17.54 -8.62
CA ALA A 95 0.36 16.59 -8.00
C ALA A 95 1.53 16.26 -8.93
N THR A 96 1.28 16.10 -10.23
CA THR A 96 2.32 15.87 -11.24
C THR A 96 3.24 17.09 -11.38
N GLU A 97 2.69 18.30 -11.42
CA GLU A 97 3.46 19.54 -11.52
C GLU A 97 4.28 19.80 -10.26
N TYR A 98 3.71 19.55 -9.08
CA TYR A 98 4.41 19.59 -7.80
C TYR A 98 5.63 18.67 -7.81
N MET A 99 5.46 17.42 -8.25
CA MET A 99 6.56 16.45 -8.39
C MET A 99 7.58 16.85 -9.47
N LYS A 100 7.18 17.61 -10.49
CA LYS A 100 8.06 18.12 -11.55
C LYS A 100 8.77 19.43 -11.17
N ASN A 101 8.27 20.17 -10.17
CA ASN A 101 8.81 21.48 -9.82
C ASN A 101 10.25 21.34 -9.34
N LYS A 102 11.09 22.25 -9.84
CA LYS A 102 12.54 22.25 -9.68
C LYS A 102 12.97 22.26 -8.21
N GLU A 103 12.24 22.90 -7.30
CA GLU A 103 12.61 22.95 -5.87
C GLU A 103 12.43 21.59 -5.17
N ILE A 104 11.43 20.79 -5.59
CA ILE A 104 11.26 19.41 -5.13
C ILE A 104 12.17 18.48 -5.90
N SER A 105 12.37 18.71 -7.19
CA SER A 105 13.44 18.06 -7.97
C SER A 105 14.86 18.40 -7.47
N GLU A 106 15.03 19.47 -6.69
CA GLU A 106 16.26 19.91 -6.02
C GLU A 106 16.23 19.59 -4.51
N LEU A 107 15.15 19.03 -3.97
CA LEU A 107 15.11 18.34 -2.65
C LEU A 107 15.29 16.82 -2.85
N ILE A 108 14.72 16.28 -3.94
CA ILE A 108 15.14 15.08 -4.70
C ILE A 108 16.49 15.38 -5.40
N LYS A 109 17.50 15.86 -4.66
CA LYS A 109 18.75 16.49 -5.14
C LYS A 109 19.55 15.76 -6.22
N GLU A 110 19.34 14.47 -6.40
CA GLU A 110 20.14 13.64 -7.31
C GLU A 110 19.38 13.22 -8.57
N LYS A 111 18.25 13.87 -8.89
CA LYS A 111 17.37 13.45 -10.00
C LYS A 111 16.88 12.01 -9.86
N LYS A 112 16.67 11.53 -8.63
CA LYS A 112 16.37 10.11 -8.31
C LYS A 112 15.12 9.56 -8.98
N PHE A 113 14.16 10.42 -9.30
CA PHE A 113 12.93 10.04 -9.96
C PHE A 113 12.73 10.82 -11.26
N ILE A 114 12.30 10.11 -12.30
CA ILE A 114 12.04 10.66 -13.63
C ILE A 114 10.57 10.38 -13.94
N TRP A 115 9.75 11.43 -14.02
CA TRP A 115 8.35 11.29 -14.42
C TRP A 115 8.22 10.62 -15.80
N LYS A 116 7.27 9.69 -15.94
CA LYS A 116 7.02 8.95 -17.19
C LYS A 116 5.64 9.19 -17.75
N TYR A 117 4.62 9.01 -16.91
CA TYR A 117 3.23 9.01 -17.34
C TYR A 117 2.33 9.30 -16.13
N THR A 118 1.13 9.79 -16.40
CA THR A 118 0.10 10.05 -15.40
C THR A 118 -1.23 9.51 -15.95
N ASP A 119 -1.94 8.73 -15.14
CA ASP A 119 -3.30 8.23 -15.44
C ASP A 119 -4.35 9.00 -14.63
N THR A 120 -5.61 8.55 -14.64
CA THR A 120 -6.72 9.19 -13.92
C THR A 120 -6.51 9.32 -12.41
N ASP A 121 -5.83 8.35 -11.79
CA ASP A 121 -5.69 8.23 -10.34
C ASP A 121 -4.26 7.82 -9.92
N SER A 122 -3.29 7.88 -10.82
CA SER A 122 -1.92 7.44 -10.56
C SER A 122 -0.87 8.26 -11.32
N ILE A 123 0.32 8.35 -10.75
CA ILE A 123 1.50 9.01 -11.35
C ILE A 123 2.62 7.99 -11.38
N PHE A 124 3.24 7.82 -12.55
CA PHE A 124 4.32 6.89 -12.78
C PHE A 124 5.64 7.63 -12.93
N PHE A 125 6.62 7.18 -12.17
CA PHE A 125 8.00 7.62 -12.23
C PHE A 125 8.93 6.42 -12.41
N SER A 126 10.06 6.64 -13.07
CA SER A 126 11.17 5.69 -13.04
C SER A 126 12.23 6.17 -12.06
N LEU A 127 12.98 5.24 -11.49
CA LEU A 127 14.22 5.58 -10.83
C LEU A 127 15.22 6.13 -11.86
N SER A 128 16.11 6.99 -11.39
CA SER A 128 17.22 7.48 -12.17
C SER A 128 18.28 6.39 -12.35
N PRO A 129 19.09 6.43 -13.42
CA PRO A 129 20.20 5.51 -13.58
C PRO A 129 21.17 5.53 -12.38
N ILE A 130 21.35 6.70 -11.75
CA ILE A 130 22.25 6.85 -10.59
C ILE A 130 21.71 6.03 -9.41
N MET A 131 20.43 6.21 -9.06
CA MET A 131 19.80 5.50 -7.94
C MET A 131 19.69 4.00 -8.21
N ILE A 132 19.39 3.60 -9.46
CA ILE A 132 19.39 2.18 -9.85
C ILE A 132 20.79 1.60 -9.61
N ASN A 133 21.84 2.29 -10.04
CA ASN A 133 23.23 1.82 -9.84
C ASN A 133 23.62 1.76 -8.35
N GLU A 134 23.14 2.68 -7.52
CA GLU A 134 23.35 2.64 -6.07
C GLU A 134 22.69 1.43 -5.43
N ILE A 135 21.42 1.17 -5.78
CA ILE A 135 20.69 -0.02 -5.29
C ILE A 135 21.38 -1.29 -5.78
N ILE A 136 21.72 -1.38 -7.07
CA ILE A 136 22.41 -2.56 -7.62
C ILE A 136 23.73 -2.78 -6.88
N LYS A 137 24.58 -1.77 -6.70
CA LYS A 137 25.84 -1.91 -5.96
C LYS A 137 25.65 -2.35 -4.51
N LYS A 138 24.62 -1.82 -3.84
CA LYS A 138 24.32 -2.15 -2.43
C LYS A 138 23.89 -3.61 -2.26
N TYR A 139 23.14 -4.14 -3.23
CA TYR A 139 22.56 -5.48 -3.19
C TYR A 139 23.26 -6.47 -4.13
N GLU A 140 24.37 -6.08 -4.78
CA GLU A 140 25.03 -6.83 -5.87
C GLU A 140 25.39 -8.26 -5.44
N SER A 141 26.04 -8.39 -4.29
CA SER A 141 26.46 -9.69 -3.75
C SER A 141 25.29 -10.61 -3.42
N GLN A 142 24.12 -10.06 -3.11
CA GLN A 142 22.92 -10.80 -2.73
C GLN A 142 22.05 -11.12 -3.95
N LEU A 143 22.07 -10.26 -4.97
CA LEU A 143 21.34 -10.45 -6.23
C LEU A 143 22.05 -11.43 -7.17
N LEU A 144 23.38 -11.56 -7.08
CA LEU A 144 24.19 -12.43 -7.93
C LEU A 144 24.51 -13.78 -7.27
N ASP A 145 24.06 -14.03 -6.05
CA ASP A 145 24.28 -15.33 -5.40
C ASP A 145 23.29 -16.37 -5.94
N GLU A 146 23.81 -17.31 -6.74
CA GLU A 146 23.04 -18.41 -7.33
C GLU A 146 22.45 -19.38 -6.28
N ASN A 147 22.89 -19.29 -5.02
CA ASN A 147 22.40 -20.12 -3.91
C ASN A 147 21.31 -19.44 -3.07
N VAL A 148 20.93 -18.20 -3.39
CA VAL A 148 19.85 -17.52 -2.68
C VAL A 148 18.53 -18.25 -2.93
N ASN A 149 17.88 -18.64 -1.83
CA ASN A 149 16.55 -19.24 -1.89
C ASN A 149 15.48 -18.16 -2.13
N GLU A 150 14.28 -18.61 -2.50
CA GLU A 150 13.15 -17.73 -2.84
C GLU A 150 12.72 -16.81 -1.68
N GLU A 151 12.85 -17.26 -0.43
CA GLU A 151 12.49 -16.49 0.76
C GLU A 151 13.45 -15.33 0.99
N ASP A 152 14.76 -15.59 0.87
CA ASP A 152 15.80 -14.58 1.03
C ASP A 152 15.80 -13.60 -0.14
N PHE A 153 15.53 -14.06 -1.37
CA PHE A 153 15.30 -13.18 -2.52
C PHE A 153 14.10 -12.26 -2.28
N SER A 154 12.99 -12.80 -1.75
CA SER A 154 11.80 -12.00 -1.43
C SER A 154 12.07 -10.92 -0.37
N LYS A 155 12.92 -11.22 0.63
CA LYS A 155 13.37 -10.24 1.63
C LYS A 155 14.22 -9.15 1.00
N ILE A 156 15.16 -9.50 0.11
CA ILE A 156 15.98 -8.52 -0.63
C ILE A 156 15.08 -7.57 -1.43
N ILE A 157 14.11 -8.10 -2.17
CA ILE A 157 13.14 -7.28 -2.93
C ILE A 157 12.29 -6.40 -1.99
N TYR A 158 11.89 -6.93 -0.83
CA TYR A 158 11.16 -6.16 0.17
C TYR A 158 11.99 -4.99 0.71
N ASP A 159 13.26 -5.22 1.03
CA ASP A 159 14.16 -4.19 1.53
C ASP A 159 14.41 -3.09 0.49
N ILE A 160 14.62 -3.48 -0.77
CA ILE A 160 14.72 -2.53 -1.89
C ILE A 160 13.45 -1.69 -2.01
N ARG A 161 12.26 -2.31 -1.95
CA ARG A 161 10.98 -1.58 -1.99
C ARG A 161 10.85 -0.63 -0.81
N LYS A 162 11.21 -1.07 0.39
CA LYS A 162 11.13 -0.25 1.60
C LYS A 162 12.06 0.96 1.52
N GLU A 163 13.26 0.80 0.97
CA GLU A 163 14.19 1.90 0.75
C GLU A 163 13.66 2.91 -0.27
N ILE A 164 13.09 2.44 -1.39
CA ILE A 164 12.42 3.32 -2.37
C ILE A 164 11.25 4.10 -1.71
N VAL A 165 10.47 3.43 -0.86
CA VAL A 165 9.34 4.04 -0.14
C VAL A 165 9.84 5.02 0.92
N LEU A 166 10.84 4.68 1.74
CA LEU A 166 11.39 5.57 2.77
C LEU A 166 12.00 6.83 2.15
N VAL A 167 12.71 6.71 1.03
CA VAL A 167 13.19 7.87 0.24
C VAL A 167 12.03 8.76 -0.25
N SER A 168 10.81 8.21 -0.32
CA SER A 168 9.59 8.95 -0.68
C SER A 168 8.84 9.56 0.53
N TYR A 169 9.20 9.18 1.77
CA TYR A 169 8.50 9.58 3.00
C TYR A 169 9.38 10.27 4.06
N GLU A 170 10.71 10.19 3.96
CA GLU A 170 11.63 11.01 4.77
C GLU A 170 11.64 12.46 4.27
N GLU A 171 10.48 13.11 4.33
CA GLU A 171 10.27 14.57 4.26
C GLU A 171 8.88 14.96 4.79
#